data_AF-A0A2M7M614-F1
#
_entry.id   AF-A0A2M7M614-F1
#
_cell.length_a   1.000
_cell.length_b   1.000
_cell.length_c   1.000
_cell.angle_alpha   90.00
_cell.angle_beta   90.00
_cell.angle_gamma   90.00
#
_symmetry.space_group_name_H-M   'P 1'
#
loop_
_entity.id
_entity.type
_entity.pdbx_description
1 polymer ?
#
loop_
_entity_poly.entity_id
_entity_poly.type
_entity_poly.pdbx_seq_one_letter_code
_entity_poly.pdbx_strand_id
1 'polypeptide(L)'
;LASLIDALYDKGESLPADGETKTLTTEMNAKSITDTTFTLATLSRSGDQYTYAVKMVYNGKRGDDSTAQDYEIALALTHAPDSTGTYSGNMSYQIQDKYQGGTCASSSTSTYFKIARKGSLTYQKKADKQFVLDAREAQYCTETLDSTAHTTTNQLSATNAYSSSVPSGWSDNFNWFKAEFAQTDLAGQYAYAWQAGPNDSHSRILNVGLNPSKVSDETGAINADGEAWYGYGATLTSSATTVGQINGFICNWAGPGSSNTLVEKAQRQFISKGTSGLYETVTGGSNLTYAPTNSCLYSGGIFQYDRDLSGVLDTADTVKVVAGSPGSGELQYQLFPYTGLYFTDTTTYPDIESIISARGFSLPSDPVAP
;
A
#
# COMPACT_ATOMS: atom_id res chain seq x y z
N LEU A 1 -12.46 -17.50 1.99
CA LEU A 1 -12.71 -17.95 0.59
C LEU A 1 -12.25 -19.39 0.38
N ALA A 2 -11.02 -19.77 0.73
CA ALA A 2 -10.63 -21.19 0.80
C ALA A 2 -11.56 -22.05 1.69
N SER A 3 -12.18 -21.43 2.70
CA SER A 3 -13.25 -21.99 3.52
C SER A 3 -14.47 -22.53 2.73
N LEU A 4 -14.75 -22.01 1.53
CA LEU A 4 -15.81 -22.55 0.66
C LEU A 4 -15.43 -23.93 0.13
N ILE A 5 -14.15 -24.16 -0.19
CA ILE A 5 -13.67 -25.47 -0.63
C ILE A 5 -13.79 -26.47 0.54
N ASP A 6 -13.43 -26.04 1.74
CA ASP A 6 -13.58 -26.84 2.95
C ASP A 6 -15.05 -27.20 3.23
N ALA A 7 -15.97 -26.22 3.16
CA ALA A 7 -17.41 -26.45 3.30
C ALA A 7 -17.97 -27.40 2.21
N LEU A 8 -17.45 -27.33 0.99
CA LEU A 8 -17.83 -28.24 -0.10
C LEU A 8 -17.38 -29.68 0.19
N TYR A 9 -16.16 -29.86 0.69
CA TYR A 9 -15.63 -31.18 1.05
C TYR A 9 -16.33 -31.78 2.27
N ASP A 10 -16.69 -30.98 3.26
CA ASP A 10 -17.52 -31.42 4.39
C ASP A 10 -18.90 -31.92 3.95
N LYS A 11 -19.44 -31.32 2.89
CA LYS A 11 -20.67 -31.77 2.23
C LYS A 11 -20.48 -33.07 1.44
N GLY A 12 -19.24 -33.52 1.24
CA GLY A 12 -18.90 -34.68 0.42
C GLY A 12 -19.00 -34.43 -1.08
N GLU A 13 -18.95 -33.17 -1.52
CA GLU A 13 -19.03 -32.80 -2.93
C GLU A 13 -17.65 -32.46 -3.52
N SER A 14 -17.50 -32.65 -4.83
CA SER A 14 -16.33 -32.20 -5.59
C SER A 14 -16.46 -30.73 -5.99
N LEU A 15 -15.34 -30.11 -6.40
CA LEU A 15 -15.34 -28.80 -7.06
C LEU A 15 -16.38 -28.73 -8.20
N PRO A 16 -16.99 -27.56 -8.45
CA PRO A 16 -17.98 -27.41 -9.51
C PRO A 16 -17.44 -27.83 -10.88
N ALA A 17 -18.28 -28.53 -11.64
CA ALA A 17 -18.06 -28.74 -13.07
C ALA A 17 -18.17 -27.41 -13.83
N ASP A 18 -17.71 -27.40 -15.09
CA ASP A 18 -17.84 -26.22 -15.94
C ASP A 18 -19.32 -25.82 -16.11
N GLY A 19 -19.62 -24.53 -15.92
CA GLY A 19 -20.97 -23.98 -15.91
C GLY A 19 -21.75 -24.20 -14.61
N GLU A 20 -21.21 -24.93 -13.63
CA GLU A 20 -21.89 -25.23 -12.38
C GLU A 20 -21.67 -24.14 -11.32
N THR A 21 -22.69 -23.93 -10.48
CA THR A 21 -22.59 -23.14 -9.24
C THR A 21 -23.01 -23.99 -8.05
N LYS A 22 -22.14 -24.07 -7.04
CA LYS A 22 -22.43 -24.66 -5.72
C LYS A 22 -22.83 -23.54 -4.75
N THR A 23 -23.96 -23.73 -4.06
CA THR A 23 -24.37 -22.88 -2.95
C THR A 23 -24.03 -23.60 -1.64
N LEU A 24 -23.31 -22.90 -0.76
CA LEU A 24 -22.67 -23.43 0.44
C LEU A 24 -23.04 -22.63 1.70
N THR A 25 -24.09 -21.81 1.64
CA THR A 25 -24.48 -20.91 2.74
C THR A 25 -24.82 -21.68 4.02
N THR A 26 -25.51 -22.81 3.89
CA THR A 26 -25.90 -23.66 5.03
C THR A 26 -24.67 -24.26 5.70
N GLU A 27 -23.75 -24.79 4.90
CA GLU A 27 -22.51 -25.44 5.31
C GLU A 27 -21.56 -24.42 5.97
N MET A 28 -21.46 -23.21 5.41
CA MET A 28 -20.71 -22.11 6.02
C MET A 28 -21.30 -21.66 7.36
N ASN A 29 -22.63 -21.58 7.49
CA ASN A 29 -23.28 -21.28 8.77
C ASN A 29 -23.10 -22.41 9.80
N ALA A 30 -23.04 -23.67 9.36
CA ALA A 30 -22.79 -24.82 10.24
C ALA A 30 -21.41 -24.77 10.92
N LYS A 31 -20.44 -24.06 10.33
CA LYS A 31 -19.13 -23.78 10.97
C LYS A 31 -19.24 -22.96 12.26
N SER A 32 -20.41 -22.36 12.54
CA SER A 32 -20.71 -21.65 13.80
C SER A 32 -19.69 -20.56 14.14
N ILE A 33 -19.26 -19.80 13.13
CA ILE A 33 -18.35 -18.67 13.33
C ILE A 33 -19.08 -17.65 14.19
N THR A 34 -18.47 -17.32 15.34
CA THR A 34 -19.05 -16.41 16.33
C THR A 34 -19.48 -15.09 15.69
N ASP A 35 -20.67 -14.63 16.07
CA ASP A 35 -21.25 -13.35 15.66
C ASP A 35 -21.37 -13.17 14.14
N THR A 36 -21.31 -14.24 13.35
CA THR A 36 -21.28 -14.17 11.89
C THR A 36 -22.39 -15.02 11.29
N THR A 37 -23.20 -14.43 10.41
CA THR A 37 -24.20 -15.14 9.63
C THR A 37 -23.91 -14.95 8.15
N PHE A 38 -23.71 -16.04 7.41
CA PHE A 38 -23.60 -16.03 5.96
C PHE A 38 -24.98 -15.92 5.33
N THR A 39 -25.16 -14.91 4.47
CA THR A 39 -26.38 -14.70 3.67
C THR A 39 -26.18 -15.18 2.23
N LEU A 40 -24.93 -15.23 1.76
CA LEU A 40 -24.55 -15.82 0.48
C LEU A 40 -23.19 -16.49 0.63
N ALA A 41 -23.06 -17.71 0.14
CA ALA A 41 -21.78 -18.38 -0.03
C ALA A 41 -21.87 -19.25 -1.28
N THR A 42 -21.19 -18.88 -2.36
CA THR A 42 -21.19 -19.63 -3.61
C THR A 42 -19.80 -19.84 -4.16
N LEU A 43 -19.65 -20.97 -4.86
CA LEU A 43 -18.46 -21.33 -5.63
C LEU A 43 -18.93 -21.83 -6.99
N SER A 44 -18.57 -21.12 -8.06
CA SER A 44 -18.91 -21.48 -9.43
C SER A 44 -17.68 -21.63 -10.31
N ARG A 45 -17.86 -22.29 -11.47
CA ARG A 45 -16.81 -22.45 -12.49
C ARG A 45 -17.34 -22.10 -13.87
N SER A 46 -16.52 -21.39 -14.65
CA SER A 46 -16.74 -21.10 -16.07
C SER A 46 -15.41 -21.23 -16.81
N GLY A 47 -15.29 -22.21 -17.69
CA GLY A 47 -14.02 -22.65 -18.26
C GLY A 47 -13.04 -23.05 -17.16
N ASP A 48 -11.86 -22.42 -17.14
CA ASP A 48 -10.84 -22.62 -16.10
C ASP A 48 -10.93 -21.59 -14.96
N GLN A 49 -11.89 -20.68 -15.00
CA GLN A 49 -12.07 -19.65 -13.98
C GLN A 49 -13.06 -20.12 -12.90
N TYR A 50 -12.63 -20.03 -11.64
CA TYR A 50 -13.47 -20.21 -10.46
C TYR A 50 -13.91 -18.85 -9.92
N THR A 51 -15.18 -18.71 -9.59
CA THR A 51 -15.72 -17.53 -8.92
C THR A 51 -16.24 -17.89 -7.54
N TYR A 52 -15.73 -17.19 -6.53
CA TYR A 52 -16.18 -17.28 -5.15
C TYR A 52 -16.97 -16.00 -4.82
N ALA A 53 -18.15 -16.14 -4.22
CA ALA A 53 -18.90 -14.99 -3.71
C ALA A 53 -19.39 -15.27 -2.29
N VAL A 54 -19.12 -14.33 -1.39
CA VAL A 54 -19.53 -14.38 0.01
C VAL A 54 -20.20 -13.08 0.39
N LYS A 55 -21.37 -13.18 1.01
CA LYS A 55 -21.98 -12.11 1.80
C LYS A 55 -22.26 -12.62 3.19
N MET A 56 -21.87 -11.84 4.19
CA MET A 56 -22.09 -12.16 5.59
C MET A 56 -22.44 -10.90 6.38
N VAL A 57 -23.13 -11.12 7.48
CA VAL A 57 -23.42 -10.11 8.48
C VAL A 57 -22.63 -10.45 9.73
N TYR A 58 -21.85 -9.49 10.22
CA TYR A 58 -21.18 -9.57 11.51
C TYR A 58 -21.97 -8.76 12.54
N ASN A 59 -22.46 -9.41 13.60
CA ASN A 59 -23.18 -8.77 14.69
C ASN A 59 -22.21 -8.43 15.83
N GLY A 60 -21.70 -7.20 15.86
CA GLY A 60 -20.68 -6.82 16.83
C GLY A 60 -20.76 -5.35 17.22
N LYS A 61 -19.86 -4.93 18.12
CA LYS A 61 -19.75 -3.52 18.52
C LYS A 61 -18.57 -2.88 17.79
N ARG A 62 -18.77 -1.71 17.19
CA ARG A 62 -17.67 -0.88 16.64
C ARG A 62 -17.82 0.58 17.04
N GLY A 63 -16.70 1.28 17.19
CA GLY A 63 -16.70 2.68 17.62
C GLY A 63 -17.32 2.85 19.00
N ASP A 64 -18.36 3.68 19.09
CA ASP A 64 -19.10 3.98 20.32
C ASP A 64 -20.39 3.14 20.52
N ASP A 65 -20.54 2.05 19.75
CA ASP A 65 -21.69 1.15 19.89
C ASP A 65 -21.84 0.60 21.31
N SER A 66 -22.92 1.02 21.98
CA SER A 66 -23.27 0.51 23.31
C SER A 66 -23.84 -0.92 23.26
N THR A 67 -24.47 -1.29 22.13
CA THR A 67 -25.03 -2.62 21.85
C THR A 67 -24.48 -3.15 20.53
N ALA A 68 -24.47 -4.48 20.36
CA ALA A 68 -24.06 -5.07 19.08
C ALA A 68 -24.99 -4.61 17.95
N GLN A 69 -24.41 -4.40 16.78
CA GLN A 69 -25.05 -3.96 15.55
C GLN A 69 -24.62 -4.87 14.41
N ASP A 70 -25.44 -4.91 13.37
CA ASP A 70 -25.14 -5.64 12.15
C ASP A 70 -24.22 -4.83 11.24
N TYR A 71 -23.17 -5.49 10.76
CA TYR A 71 -22.22 -4.97 9.78
C TYR A 71 -22.16 -5.92 8.59
N GLU A 72 -22.59 -5.45 7.43
CA GLU A 72 -22.50 -6.24 6.20
C GLU A 72 -21.05 -6.31 5.69
N ILE A 73 -20.68 -7.48 5.18
CA ILE A 73 -19.41 -7.75 4.53
C ILE A 73 -19.67 -8.53 3.24
N ALA A 74 -19.08 -8.08 2.14
CA ALA A 74 -19.13 -8.76 0.86
C ALA A 74 -17.71 -9.03 0.35
N LEU A 75 -17.46 -10.24 -0.14
CA LEU A 75 -16.23 -10.63 -0.81
C LEU A 75 -16.55 -11.33 -2.13
N ALA A 76 -15.78 -11.04 -3.16
CA ALA A 76 -15.77 -11.80 -4.40
C ALA A 76 -14.34 -12.12 -4.81
N LEU A 77 -14.11 -13.27 -5.42
CA LEU A 77 -12.82 -13.65 -5.99
C LEU A 77 -13.05 -14.37 -7.31
N THR A 78 -12.42 -13.91 -8.37
CA THR A 78 -12.16 -14.72 -9.56
C THR A 78 -10.76 -15.32 -9.46
N HIS A 79 -10.62 -16.60 -9.75
CA HIS A 79 -9.34 -17.29 -9.71
C HIS A 79 -9.21 -18.23 -10.90
N ALA A 80 -8.15 -18.06 -11.69
CA ALA A 80 -7.87 -18.89 -12.85
C ALA A 80 -6.51 -19.59 -12.66
N PRO A 81 -6.50 -20.84 -12.17
CA PRO A 81 -5.31 -21.66 -12.18
C PRO A 81 -5.04 -22.22 -13.57
N ASP A 82 -3.77 -22.38 -13.92
CA ASP A 82 -3.37 -23.14 -15.09
C ASP A 82 -2.84 -24.53 -14.71
N SER A 83 -2.59 -25.36 -15.73
CA SER A 83 -2.04 -26.72 -15.54
C SER A 83 -0.54 -26.76 -15.22
N THR A 84 0.16 -25.62 -15.28
CA THR A 84 1.61 -25.50 -15.09
C THR A 84 1.97 -24.99 -13.69
N GLY A 85 0.97 -24.70 -12.85
CA GLY A 85 1.16 -24.19 -11.50
C GLY A 85 1.33 -22.67 -11.44
N THR A 86 1.04 -21.96 -12.53
CA THR A 86 0.77 -20.53 -12.55
C THR A 86 -0.71 -20.28 -12.29
N TYR A 87 -1.03 -19.09 -11.82
CA TYR A 87 -2.41 -18.70 -11.58
C TYR A 87 -2.53 -17.21 -11.44
N SER A 88 -3.71 -16.68 -11.71
CA SER A 88 -4.08 -15.31 -11.37
C SER A 88 -5.41 -15.28 -10.64
N GLY A 89 -5.68 -14.14 -10.03
CA GLY A 89 -6.97 -13.88 -9.43
C GLY A 89 -7.21 -12.41 -9.17
N ASN A 90 -8.48 -12.06 -9.03
CA ASN A 90 -8.89 -10.74 -8.57
C ASN A 90 -9.93 -10.89 -7.47
N MET A 91 -9.55 -10.47 -6.26
CA MET A 91 -10.44 -10.37 -5.12
C MET A 91 -10.95 -8.94 -4.98
N SER A 92 -12.25 -8.77 -4.73
CA SER A 92 -12.80 -7.54 -4.19
C SER A 92 -13.42 -7.78 -2.82
N TYR A 93 -13.35 -6.79 -1.95
CA TYR A 93 -14.04 -6.83 -0.66
C TYR A 93 -14.69 -5.48 -0.36
N GLN A 94 -15.76 -5.53 0.41
CA GLN A 94 -16.49 -4.38 0.89
C GLN A 94 -16.99 -4.66 2.29
N ILE A 95 -16.79 -3.71 3.20
CA ILE A 95 -17.09 -3.85 4.62
C ILE A 95 -17.83 -2.59 5.06
N GLN A 96 -19.05 -2.74 5.57
CA GLN A 96 -19.72 -1.66 6.28
C GLN A 96 -18.93 -1.33 7.54
N ASP A 97 -18.77 -0.04 7.81
CA ASP A 97 -18.06 0.40 8.99
C ASP A 97 -18.57 1.75 9.50
N LYS A 98 -18.07 2.13 10.67
CA LYS A 98 -18.26 3.46 11.25
C LYS A 98 -16.91 4.15 11.40
N TYR A 99 -16.88 5.43 11.08
CA TYR A 99 -15.67 6.23 11.19
C TYR A 99 -15.95 7.60 11.80
N GLN A 100 -15.07 8.06 12.68
CA GLN A 100 -15.16 9.38 13.30
C GLN A 100 -14.09 10.28 12.67
N GLY A 101 -14.52 11.42 12.15
CA GLY A 101 -13.67 12.35 11.39
C GLY A 101 -13.71 12.10 9.88
N GLY A 102 -12.82 12.76 9.15
CA GLY A 102 -12.73 12.65 7.69
C GLY A 102 -13.53 13.69 6.91
N THR A 103 -13.52 13.56 5.58
CA THR A 103 -14.09 14.57 4.65
C THR A 103 -15.46 14.20 4.07
N CYS A 104 -16.05 13.06 4.48
CA CYS A 104 -17.43 12.73 4.13
C CYS A 104 -18.37 13.81 4.66
N ALA A 105 -19.10 14.51 3.77
CA ALA A 105 -20.11 15.45 4.22
C ALA A 105 -21.18 14.70 5.00
N SER A 106 -21.56 15.23 6.16
CA SER A 106 -22.78 14.81 6.83
C SER A 106 -23.83 15.90 6.74
N SER A 107 -25.06 15.44 6.53
CA SER A 107 -26.25 16.07 7.09
C SER A 107 -26.56 15.51 8.49
N SER A 108 -25.66 14.74 9.12
CA SER A 108 -25.94 14.03 10.37
C SER A 108 -25.30 14.70 11.58
N THR A 109 -26.06 14.74 12.67
CA THR A 109 -25.66 15.18 14.01
C THR A 109 -24.95 14.08 14.82
N SER A 110 -24.58 12.96 14.19
CA SER A 110 -23.91 11.84 14.85
C SER A 110 -22.39 12.06 14.96
N THR A 111 -21.80 11.52 16.04
CA THR A 111 -20.34 11.49 16.29
C THR A 111 -19.57 10.63 15.29
N TYR A 112 -20.24 9.68 14.63
CA TYR A 112 -19.68 8.75 13.64
C TYR A 112 -20.44 8.79 12.32
N PHE A 113 -19.72 8.64 11.21
CA PHE A 113 -20.24 8.46 9.86
C PHE A 113 -20.32 6.97 9.52
N LYS A 114 -21.39 6.57 8.86
CA LYS A 114 -21.45 5.25 8.26
C LYS A 114 -20.76 5.28 6.90
N ILE A 115 -19.84 4.34 6.71
CA ILE A 115 -18.95 4.28 5.56
C ILE A 115 -18.88 2.84 5.04
N ALA A 116 -18.21 2.68 3.91
CA ALA A 116 -17.82 1.38 3.37
C ALA A 116 -16.33 1.43 3.11
N ARG A 117 -15.57 0.51 3.73
CA ARG A 117 -14.22 0.21 3.30
C ARG A 117 -14.30 -0.72 2.11
N LYS A 118 -13.77 -0.30 0.97
CA LYS A 118 -13.75 -1.09 -0.26
C LYS A 118 -12.32 -1.33 -0.66
N GLY A 119 -12.02 -2.53 -1.11
CA GLY A 119 -10.70 -2.88 -1.58
C GLY A 119 -10.71 -3.93 -2.67
N SER A 120 -9.53 -4.13 -3.25
CA SER A 120 -9.27 -5.18 -4.22
C SER A 120 -7.85 -5.70 -4.08
N LEU A 121 -7.64 -6.96 -4.47
CA LEU A 121 -6.34 -7.59 -4.62
C LEU A 121 -6.32 -8.34 -5.95
N THR A 122 -5.57 -7.84 -6.91
CA THR A 122 -5.20 -8.59 -8.11
C THR A 122 -3.86 -9.27 -7.87
N TYR A 123 -3.74 -10.55 -8.19
CA TYR A 123 -2.51 -11.30 -8.00
C TYR A 123 -2.22 -12.22 -9.18
N GLN A 124 -0.94 -12.48 -9.41
CA GLN A 124 -0.46 -13.43 -10.40
C GLN A 124 0.77 -14.14 -9.85
N LYS A 125 0.78 -15.48 -9.94
CA LYS A 125 2.00 -16.28 -9.81
C LYS A 125 2.50 -16.63 -11.21
N LYS A 126 3.71 -16.19 -11.56
CA LYS A 126 4.39 -16.48 -12.83
C LYS A 126 5.09 -17.84 -12.79
N ALA A 127 5.49 -18.36 -13.96
CA ALA A 127 6.10 -19.68 -14.11
C ALA A 127 7.45 -19.83 -13.38
N ASP A 128 8.17 -18.74 -13.18
CA ASP A 128 9.45 -18.66 -12.46
C ASP A 128 9.29 -18.48 -10.94
N LYS A 129 8.07 -18.72 -10.40
CA LYS A 129 7.72 -18.52 -8.99
C LYS A 129 7.81 -17.08 -8.51
N GLN A 130 7.85 -16.11 -9.42
CA GLN A 130 7.61 -14.72 -9.09
C GLN A 130 6.11 -14.48 -8.83
N PHE A 131 5.82 -13.68 -7.83
CA PHE A 131 4.48 -13.19 -7.52
C PHE A 131 4.38 -11.72 -7.86
N VAL A 132 3.29 -11.35 -8.52
CA VAL A 132 2.93 -9.96 -8.78
C VAL A 132 1.60 -9.67 -8.07
N LEU A 133 1.54 -8.57 -7.34
CA LEU A 133 0.38 -8.14 -6.56
C LEU A 133 0.04 -6.67 -6.87
N ASP A 134 -1.25 -6.37 -6.94
CA ASP A 134 -1.83 -5.01 -6.93
C ASP A 134 -2.98 -5.02 -5.91
N ALA A 135 -2.76 -4.41 -4.75
CA ALA A 135 -3.72 -4.26 -3.69
C ALA A 135 -4.13 -2.79 -3.54
N ARG A 136 -5.43 -2.54 -3.44
CA ARG A 136 -6.00 -1.21 -3.31
C ARG A 136 -7.04 -1.19 -2.21
N GLU A 137 -7.08 -0.12 -1.45
CA GLU A 137 -8.06 0.08 -0.40
C GLU A 137 -8.42 1.56 -0.29
N ALA A 138 -9.71 1.84 -0.13
CA ALA A 138 -10.17 3.17 0.22
C ALA A 138 -11.45 3.16 1.05
N GLN A 139 -11.67 4.29 1.72
CA GLN A 139 -12.90 4.57 2.46
C GLN A 139 -13.86 5.39 1.62
N TYR A 140 -15.11 4.92 1.49
CA TYR A 140 -16.16 5.57 0.71
C TYR A 140 -17.23 6.19 1.61
N CYS A 141 -17.75 7.34 1.20
CA CYS A 141 -18.82 8.07 1.89
C CYS A 141 -20.22 7.48 1.62
N THR A 142 -20.35 6.18 1.82
CA THR A 142 -21.61 5.43 1.70
C THR A 142 -21.52 4.17 2.53
N GLU A 143 -22.63 3.71 3.10
CA GLU A 143 -22.71 2.38 3.74
C GLU A 143 -23.11 1.27 2.74
N THR A 144 -23.36 1.63 1.47
CA THR A 144 -23.83 0.68 0.47
C THR A 144 -22.69 -0.21 -0.03
N LEU A 145 -22.92 -1.52 0.06
CA LEU A 145 -22.05 -2.52 -0.55
C LEU A 145 -22.48 -2.79 -1.99
N ASP A 146 -21.85 -2.06 -2.92
CA ASP A 146 -22.07 -2.15 -4.36
C ASP A 146 -20.75 -2.18 -5.13
N SER A 147 -20.77 -2.70 -6.36
CA SER A 147 -19.58 -2.81 -7.20
C SER A 147 -19.26 -1.55 -8.00
N THR A 148 -19.93 -0.41 -7.76
CA THR A 148 -19.75 0.81 -8.59
C THR A 148 -18.39 1.49 -8.40
N ALA A 149 -17.75 1.20 -7.27
CA ALA A 149 -16.38 1.62 -6.97
C ALA A 149 -15.32 0.74 -7.66
N HIS A 150 -15.72 -0.43 -8.15
CA HIS A 150 -14.84 -1.39 -8.80
C HIS A 150 -14.99 -1.33 -10.32
N THR A 151 -13.89 -1.60 -11.04
CA THR A 151 -13.90 -1.79 -12.48
C THR A 151 -14.67 -3.05 -12.86
N THR A 152 -14.90 -3.25 -14.15
CA THR A 152 -15.50 -4.50 -14.68
C THR A 152 -14.68 -5.75 -14.36
N THR A 153 -13.39 -5.61 -14.05
CA THR A 153 -12.50 -6.69 -13.62
C THR A 153 -12.43 -6.84 -12.09
N ASN A 154 -13.32 -6.18 -11.33
CA ASN A 154 -13.38 -6.16 -9.86
C ASN A 154 -12.21 -5.46 -9.16
N GLN A 155 -11.44 -4.62 -9.86
CA GLN A 155 -10.36 -3.84 -9.25
C GLN A 155 -10.89 -2.50 -8.71
N LEU A 156 -10.43 -2.03 -7.54
CA LEU A 156 -10.89 -0.75 -6.99
C LEU A 156 -10.39 0.41 -7.86
N SER A 157 -11.29 1.32 -8.21
CA SER A 157 -10.96 2.51 -9.00
C SER A 157 -10.58 3.69 -8.12
N ALA A 158 -9.41 4.29 -8.39
CA ALA A 158 -8.96 5.51 -7.73
C ALA A 158 -9.66 6.79 -8.28
N THR A 159 -10.36 6.69 -9.41
CA THR A 159 -11.03 7.84 -10.04
C THR A 159 -12.40 8.17 -9.45
N ASN A 160 -12.96 7.29 -8.60
CA ASN A 160 -14.25 7.50 -7.93
C ASN A 160 -14.06 8.30 -6.63
N ALA A 161 -13.45 9.47 -6.77
CA ALA A 161 -13.06 10.35 -5.68
C ALA A 161 -14.25 11.21 -5.22
N TYR A 162 -14.35 11.44 -3.91
CA TYR A 162 -15.41 12.23 -3.30
C TYR A 162 -15.38 13.67 -3.80
N SER A 163 -16.55 14.15 -4.21
CA SER A 163 -16.80 15.52 -4.63
C SER A 163 -18.27 15.85 -4.49
N SER A 164 -18.68 17.10 -4.72
CA SER A 164 -20.09 17.49 -4.70
C SER A 164 -20.95 16.75 -5.75
N SER A 165 -20.36 16.32 -6.86
CA SER A 165 -21.01 15.50 -7.90
C SER A 165 -20.91 14.00 -7.65
N VAL A 166 -19.99 13.56 -6.78
CA VAL A 166 -19.77 12.16 -6.41
C VAL A 166 -19.77 12.03 -4.88
N PRO A 167 -20.91 12.24 -4.22
CA PRO A 167 -20.98 12.30 -2.75
C PRO A 167 -20.73 10.94 -2.08
N SER A 168 -20.83 9.84 -2.82
CA SER A 168 -20.52 8.48 -2.36
C SER A 168 -19.07 8.06 -2.63
N GLY A 169 -18.26 8.91 -3.25
CA GLY A 169 -16.86 8.62 -3.61
C GLY A 169 -15.95 8.44 -2.39
N TRP A 170 -14.69 8.10 -2.66
CA TRP A 170 -13.68 7.96 -1.60
C TRP A 170 -13.16 9.32 -1.15
N SER A 171 -13.00 9.53 0.15
CA SER A 171 -12.80 10.88 0.72
C SER A 171 -11.58 11.03 1.64
N ASP A 172 -11.20 9.98 2.35
CA ASP A 172 -10.05 9.98 3.26
C ASP A 172 -8.87 9.26 2.60
N ASN A 173 -8.45 8.12 3.13
CA ASN A 173 -7.30 7.42 2.61
C ASN A 173 -7.65 6.64 1.33
N PHE A 174 -6.81 6.80 0.30
CA PHE A 174 -6.66 5.83 -0.76
C PHE A 174 -5.25 5.24 -0.67
N ASN A 175 -5.17 3.92 -0.52
CA ASN A 175 -3.94 3.16 -0.42
C ASN A 175 -3.80 2.26 -1.65
N TRP A 176 -2.60 2.20 -2.19
CA TRP A 176 -2.29 1.38 -3.34
C TRP A 176 -0.91 0.75 -3.16
N PHE A 177 -0.90 -0.57 -2.97
CA PHE A 177 0.31 -1.37 -2.83
C PHE A 177 0.51 -2.24 -4.06
N LYS A 178 1.72 -2.23 -4.59
CA LYS A 178 2.17 -3.12 -5.66
C LYS A 178 3.41 -3.87 -5.23
N ALA A 179 3.54 -5.12 -5.66
CA ALA A 179 4.74 -5.90 -5.38
C ALA A 179 5.04 -6.87 -6.53
N GLU A 180 6.32 -7.11 -6.78
CA GLU A 180 6.83 -8.14 -7.68
C GLU A 180 8.02 -8.81 -7.00
N PHE A 181 7.88 -10.06 -6.56
CA PHE A 181 8.87 -10.71 -5.70
C PHE A 181 8.96 -12.22 -5.90
N ALA A 182 10.12 -12.77 -5.58
CA ALA A 182 10.35 -14.21 -5.53
C ALA A 182 9.76 -14.80 -4.24
N GLN A 183 8.94 -15.85 -4.36
CA GLN A 183 8.33 -16.49 -3.19
C GLN A 183 9.35 -17.12 -2.23
N THR A 184 10.56 -17.40 -2.70
CA THR A 184 11.60 -18.13 -1.96
C THR A 184 12.22 -17.31 -0.83
N ASP A 185 12.47 -16.03 -1.07
CA ASP A 185 13.23 -15.15 -0.17
C ASP A 185 12.66 -13.74 -0.07
N LEU A 186 11.55 -13.47 -0.78
CA LEU A 186 10.90 -12.16 -0.88
C LEU A 186 11.79 -11.09 -1.51
N ALA A 187 12.85 -11.48 -2.23
CA ALA A 187 13.61 -10.55 -3.03
C ALA A 187 12.74 -10.05 -4.20
N GLY A 188 12.78 -8.76 -4.48
CA GLY A 188 11.86 -8.14 -5.42
C GLY A 188 11.68 -6.64 -5.20
N GLN A 189 10.68 -6.10 -5.87
CA GLN A 189 10.30 -4.69 -5.82
C GLN A 189 8.94 -4.52 -5.17
N TYR A 190 8.80 -3.47 -4.38
CA TYR A 190 7.60 -3.10 -3.65
C TYR A 190 7.36 -1.60 -3.81
N ALA A 191 6.12 -1.22 -4.06
CA ALA A 191 5.72 0.18 -4.17
C ALA A 191 4.42 0.39 -3.39
N TYR A 192 4.40 1.40 -2.53
CA TYR A 192 3.23 1.78 -1.76
C TYR A 192 2.94 3.26 -2.00
N ALA A 193 1.72 3.56 -2.42
CA ALA A 193 1.22 4.90 -2.60
C ALA A 193 0.05 5.16 -1.65
N TRP A 194 0.10 6.27 -0.93
CA TRP A 194 -0.97 6.71 -0.05
C TRP A 194 -1.35 8.17 -0.32
N GLN A 195 -2.64 8.43 -0.49
CA GLN A 195 -3.19 9.78 -0.58
C GLN A 195 -4.20 10.01 0.55
N ALA A 196 -4.07 11.13 1.27
CA ALA A 196 -4.84 11.43 2.48
C ALA A 196 -6.23 12.03 2.22
N GLY A 197 -6.64 12.12 0.96
CA GLY A 197 -7.94 12.65 0.55
C GLY A 197 -7.95 13.05 -0.93
N PRO A 198 -9.12 13.21 -1.56
CA PRO A 198 -9.23 13.53 -2.98
C PRO A 198 -8.68 14.93 -3.31
N ASN A 199 -8.60 15.81 -2.31
CA ASN A 199 -8.04 17.16 -2.43
C ASN A 199 -6.55 17.24 -2.06
N ASP A 200 -5.95 16.12 -1.65
CA ASP A 200 -4.51 16.06 -1.45
C ASP A 200 -3.82 16.22 -2.81
N SER A 201 -2.88 17.17 -2.88
CA SER A 201 -2.22 17.55 -4.14
C SER A 201 -1.21 16.52 -4.62
N HIS A 202 -0.80 15.59 -3.75
CA HIS A 202 0.23 14.59 -4.04
C HIS A 202 -0.08 13.28 -3.32
N SER A 203 0.42 12.17 -3.87
CA SER A 203 0.53 10.91 -3.13
C SER A 203 1.86 10.84 -2.41
N ARG A 204 1.90 10.11 -1.29
CA ARG A 204 3.13 9.74 -0.57
C ARG A 204 3.53 8.35 -1.02
N ILE A 205 4.76 8.22 -1.46
CA ILE A 205 5.27 7.03 -2.13
C ILE A 205 6.39 6.44 -1.29
N LEU A 206 6.29 5.15 -1.00
CA LEU A 206 7.36 4.34 -0.43
C LEU A 206 7.66 3.19 -1.39
N ASN A 207 8.85 3.22 -1.97
CA ASN A 207 9.38 2.11 -2.77
C ASN A 207 10.43 1.36 -1.96
N VAL A 208 10.42 0.04 -2.05
CA VAL A 208 11.43 -0.81 -1.42
C VAL A 208 11.87 -1.84 -2.44
N GLY A 209 13.16 -1.97 -2.66
CA GLY A 209 13.72 -3.07 -3.42
C GLY A 209 14.63 -3.90 -2.54
N LEU A 210 14.40 -5.21 -2.61
CA LEU A 210 15.11 -6.22 -1.83
C LEU A 210 15.88 -7.11 -2.79
N ASN A 211 17.18 -7.18 -2.60
CA ASN A 211 18.04 -8.06 -3.37
C ASN A 211 18.17 -9.41 -2.65
N PRO A 212 18.32 -10.52 -3.41
CA PRO A 212 18.77 -11.76 -2.83
C PRO A 212 20.18 -11.58 -2.26
N SER A 213 20.66 -12.51 -1.44
CA SER A 213 22.02 -12.45 -0.87
C SER A 213 23.09 -12.24 -1.95
N LYS A 214 23.54 -11.00 -2.08
CA LYS A 214 24.61 -10.56 -2.98
C LYS A 214 25.66 -9.84 -2.14
N VAL A 215 26.85 -9.65 -2.72
CA VAL A 215 27.83 -8.76 -2.11
C VAL A 215 27.24 -7.36 -2.18
N SER A 216 27.05 -6.71 -1.04
CA SER A 216 26.61 -5.32 -0.97
C SER A 216 27.70 -4.40 -1.51
N ASP A 217 27.35 -3.50 -2.42
CA ASP A 217 28.27 -2.51 -2.99
C ASP A 217 28.72 -1.45 -1.96
N GLU A 218 27.95 -1.27 -0.87
CA GLU A 218 28.24 -0.28 0.19
C GLU A 218 28.97 -0.90 1.39
N THR A 219 28.67 -2.14 1.77
CA THR A 219 29.30 -2.78 2.94
C THR A 219 30.37 -3.81 2.58
N GLY A 220 30.44 -4.26 1.32
CA GLY A 220 31.41 -5.26 0.85
C GLY A 220 31.19 -6.68 1.38
N ALA A 221 30.11 -6.92 2.14
CA ALA A 221 29.76 -8.23 2.70
C ALA A 221 28.64 -8.91 1.91
N ILE A 222 28.65 -10.26 1.88
CA ILE A 222 27.51 -11.04 1.34
C ILE A 222 26.42 -11.05 2.41
N ASN A 223 25.40 -10.22 2.22
CA ASN A 223 24.16 -10.25 2.98
C ASN A 223 23.00 -9.99 2.00
N ALA A 224 21.79 -10.45 2.31
CA ALA A 224 20.63 -9.93 1.59
C ALA A 224 20.48 -8.45 1.96
N ASP A 225 20.42 -7.59 0.95
CA ASP A 225 20.38 -6.14 1.12
C ASP A 225 19.22 -5.52 0.33
N GLY A 226 19.05 -4.21 0.46
CA GLY A 226 18.01 -3.50 -0.24
C GLY A 226 18.08 -2.00 -0.01
N GLU A 227 17.21 -1.29 -0.72
CA GLU A 227 17.04 0.14 -0.59
C GLU A 227 15.56 0.48 -0.49
N ALA A 228 15.26 1.40 0.42
CA ALA A 228 13.95 2.03 0.52
C ALA A 228 14.05 3.50 0.09
N TRP A 229 13.04 3.95 -0.64
CA TRP A 229 12.94 5.29 -1.19
C TRP A 229 11.59 5.89 -0.81
N TYR A 230 11.59 7.10 -0.28
CA TYR A 230 10.39 7.83 0.09
C TYR A 230 10.35 9.20 -0.59
N GLY A 231 9.17 9.56 -1.08
CA GLY A 231 8.92 10.87 -1.65
C GLY A 231 7.46 11.06 -2.01
N TYR A 232 7.20 11.98 -2.93
CA TYR A 232 5.87 12.37 -3.35
C TYR A 232 5.68 12.13 -4.83
N GLY A 233 4.51 11.59 -5.18
CA GLY A 233 4.09 11.31 -6.55
C GLY A 233 2.88 12.14 -6.96
N ALA A 234 2.40 11.91 -8.18
CA ALA A 234 1.14 12.49 -8.67
C ALA A 234 -0.07 12.06 -7.82
N THR A 235 -1.20 12.76 -7.98
CA THR A 235 -2.46 12.36 -7.33
C THR A 235 -2.96 11.02 -7.89
N LEU A 236 -3.47 10.17 -7.01
CA LEU A 236 -4.10 8.88 -7.35
C LEU A 236 -5.46 9.07 -8.04
N THR A 237 -6.05 10.27 -7.95
CA THR A 237 -7.31 10.62 -8.61
C THR A 237 -7.16 10.77 -10.13
N SER A 238 -5.94 10.95 -10.63
CA SER A 238 -5.61 11.03 -12.06
C SER A 238 -5.31 9.63 -12.64
N SER A 239 -5.38 9.47 -13.96
CA SER A 239 -5.21 8.16 -14.61
C SER A 239 -3.91 7.46 -14.17
N ALA A 240 -4.05 6.24 -13.67
CA ALA A 240 -3.11 5.48 -12.86
C ALA A 240 -1.80 4.99 -13.52
N THR A 241 -1.28 5.64 -14.56
CA THR A 241 -0.12 5.12 -15.30
C THR A 241 1.23 5.33 -14.59
N THR A 242 1.27 6.10 -13.50
CA THR A 242 2.51 6.48 -12.79
C THR A 242 2.48 6.14 -11.30
N VAL A 243 1.60 5.24 -10.86
CA VAL A 243 1.45 4.89 -9.45
C VAL A 243 2.72 4.24 -8.92
N GLY A 244 3.28 4.82 -7.87
CA GLY A 244 4.55 4.41 -7.28
C GLY A 244 5.76 5.19 -7.76
N GLN A 245 5.64 6.07 -8.78
CA GLN A 245 6.76 6.93 -9.18
C GLN A 245 7.01 8.03 -8.14
N ILE A 246 8.29 8.29 -7.86
CA ILE A 246 8.67 9.42 -7.01
C ILE A 246 9.02 10.62 -7.91
N ASN A 247 8.13 11.61 -7.95
CA ASN A 247 8.31 12.83 -8.71
C ASN A 247 9.21 13.86 -7.99
N GLY A 248 9.35 13.74 -6.67
CA GLY A 248 10.21 14.61 -5.87
C GLY A 248 9.92 14.50 -4.38
N PHE A 249 10.32 15.52 -3.62
CA PHE A 249 10.12 15.59 -2.18
C PHE A 249 9.39 16.87 -1.79
N ILE A 250 8.56 16.80 -0.74
CA ILE A 250 7.99 17.98 -0.10
C ILE A 250 8.58 18.07 1.30
N CYS A 251 9.37 19.11 1.50
CA CYS A 251 10.21 19.28 2.69
C CYS A 251 9.39 19.62 3.94
N ASN A 252 8.37 20.45 3.77
CA ASN A 252 7.46 20.87 4.83
C ASN A 252 6.02 20.71 4.32
N TRP A 253 5.44 19.54 4.59
CA TRP A 253 4.12 19.18 4.07
C TRP A 253 2.98 19.93 4.76
N ALA A 254 2.99 19.98 6.09
CA ALA A 254 1.88 20.50 6.90
C ALA A 254 2.33 21.44 8.04
N GLY A 255 3.61 21.79 8.11
CA GLY A 255 4.12 22.75 9.09
C GLY A 255 3.79 24.19 8.73
N PRO A 256 3.99 25.14 9.66
CA PRO A 256 3.75 26.56 9.41
C PRO A 256 4.48 27.07 8.16
N GLY A 257 3.77 27.81 7.31
CA GLY A 257 4.32 28.35 6.07
C GLY A 257 4.63 27.29 5.00
N SER A 258 4.08 26.07 5.11
CA SER A 258 4.27 24.98 4.15
C SER A 258 3.99 25.41 2.71
N SER A 259 4.85 24.96 1.80
CA SER A 259 4.54 24.89 0.36
C SER A 259 4.51 23.44 -0.07
N ASN A 260 3.44 23.00 -0.74
CA ASN A 260 3.38 21.66 -1.35
C ASN A 260 4.10 21.61 -2.71
N THR A 261 5.19 22.36 -2.84
CA THR A 261 6.03 22.40 -4.03
C THR A 261 7.06 21.28 -3.94
N LEU A 262 7.13 20.46 -4.98
CA LEU A 262 8.15 19.42 -5.10
C LEU A 262 9.53 20.07 -5.27
N VAL A 263 10.50 19.57 -4.52
CA VAL A 263 11.92 19.72 -4.83
C VAL A 263 12.43 18.42 -5.42
N GLU A 264 13.44 18.49 -6.27
CA GLU A 264 13.96 17.36 -7.04
C GLU A 264 14.89 16.50 -6.17
N LYS A 265 14.30 15.88 -5.15
CA LYS A 265 14.94 15.07 -4.12
C LYS A 265 14.08 13.83 -3.80
N ALA A 266 14.67 12.82 -3.18
CA ALA A 266 13.95 11.74 -2.51
C ALA A 266 14.73 11.25 -1.29
N GLN A 267 14.04 10.76 -0.26
CA GLN A 267 14.71 10.19 0.90
C GLN A 267 15.08 8.74 0.63
N ARG A 268 16.33 8.35 0.89
CA ARG A 268 16.81 6.98 0.73
C ARG A 268 17.26 6.37 2.05
N GLN A 269 16.94 5.09 2.25
CA GLN A 269 17.45 4.26 3.33
C GLN A 269 18.07 2.99 2.76
N PHE A 270 19.32 2.70 3.12
CA PHE A 270 19.90 1.37 2.90
C PHE A 270 19.45 0.43 4.02
N ILE A 271 19.09 -0.81 3.65
CA ILE A 271 18.63 -1.85 4.57
C ILE A 271 19.36 -3.16 4.30
N SER A 272 19.53 -3.97 5.33
CA SER A 272 20.14 -5.29 5.21
C SER A 272 19.42 -6.29 6.09
N LYS A 273 19.40 -7.55 5.68
CA LYS A 273 18.76 -8.62 6.44
C LYS A 273 19.58 -8.93 7.69
N GLY A 274 19.03 -8.61 8.85
CA GLY A 274 19.61 -8.89 10.16
C GLY A 274 19.53 -10.38 10.54
N THR A 275 20.08 -10.71 11.70
CA THR A 275 20.07 -12.09 12.24
C THR A 275 18.68 -12.57 12.63
N SER A 276 17.74 -11.64 12.86
CA SER A 276 16.31 -11.90 13.08
C SER A 276 15.60 -12.43 11.83
N GLY A 277 16.22 -12.31 10.65
CA GLY A 277 15.60 -12.56 9.36
C GLY A 277 14.78 -11.38 8.82
N LEU A 278 14.71 -10.27 9.55
CA LEU A 278 14.07 -9.03 9.10
C LEU A 278 15.08 -8.10 8.41
N TYR A 279 14.61 -7.24 7.53
CA TYR A 279 15.43 -6.15 6.99
C TYR A 279 15.47 -5.00 8.00
N GLU A 280 16.68 -4.61 8.36
CA GLU A 280 16.98 -3.63 9.39
C GLU A 280 17.90 -2.56 8.79
N THR A 281 17.96 -1.39 9.42
CA THR A 281 18.94 -0.36 9.07
C THR A 281 20.34 -0.89 9.41
N VAL A 282 21.32 -0.58 8.56
CA VAL A 282 22.72 -0.95 8.83
C VAL A 282 23.28 -0.16 10.03
N THR A 283 24.39 -0.66 10.58
CA THR A 283 25.15 0.04 11.62
C THR A 283 25.44 1.49 11.20
N GLY A 284 24.89 2.44 11.96
CA GLY A 284 24.86 3.86 11.58
C GLY A 284 23.47 4.50 11.72
N GLY A 285 22.41 3.68 11.75
CA GLY A 285 21.05 4.11 12.08
C GLY A 285 20.22 4.52 10.87
N SER A 286 19.14 5.26 11.14
CA SER A 286 18.24 5.74 10.10
C SER A 286 18.82 6.94 9.37
N ASN A 287 18.61 6.96 8.05
CA ASN A 287 18.87 8.08 7.17
C ASN A 287 17.74 9.12 7.17
N LEU A 288 16.74 8.95 8.02
CA LEU A 288 15.70 9.93 8.27
C LEU A 288 16.33 11.19 8.86
N THR A 289 16.03 12.35 8.29
CA THR A 289 16.28 13.62 8.97
C THR A 289 15.16 14.58 8.56
N TYR A 290 14.46 15.15 9.55
CA TYR A 290 13.34 16.06 9.31
C TYR A 290 13.82 17.51 9.19
N ALA A 291 13.29 18.24 8.20
CA ALA A 291 13.56 19.66 7.98
C ALA A 291 12.26 20.46 8.12
N PRO A 292 12.09 21.33 9.13
CA PRO A 292 10.91 22.19 9.21
C PRO A 292 10.98 23.39 8.23
N THR A 293 11.46 23.18 7.00
CA THR A 293 11.62 24.23 5.97
C THR A 293 11.11 23.76 4.62
N ASN A 294 10.69 24.69 3.76
CA ASN A 294 10.23 24.36 2.40
C ASN A 294 11.36 23.99 1.44
N SER A 295 12.63 24.25 1.79
CA SER A 295 13.80 24.04 0.93
C SER A 295 14.51 22.71 1.17
N CYS A 296 14.12 21.96 2.21
CA CYS A 296 14.90 20.82 2.71
C CYS A 296 16.32 21.25 3.06
N LEU A 297 16.51 22.49 3.50
CA LEU A 297 17.76 23.03 4.00
C LEU A 297 17.47 23.63 5.37
N TYR A 298 18.34 23.36 6.34
CA TYR A 298 18.21 23.90 7.68
C TYR A 298 19.52 24.55 8.07
N SER A 299 19.46 25.84 8.37
CA SER A 299 20.63 26.69 8.62
C SER A 299 21.01 26.77 10.11
N GLY A 300 20.52 25.85 10.94
CA GLY A 300 20.83 25.77 12.38
C GLY A 300 19.70 26.22 13.32
N GLY A 301 19.69 25.63 14.52
CA GLY A 301 18.74 25.82 15.61
C GLY A 301 18.66 24.57 16.51
N ILE A 302 17.90 24.59 17.60
CA ILE A 302 17.65 23.40 18.44
C ILE A 302 16.41 22.69 17.89
N PHE A 303 16.61 21.69 17.04
CA PHE A 303 15.59 20.71 16.68
C PHE A 303 16.05 19.34 17.17
N GLN A 304 15.23 18.71 18.01
CA GLN A 304 15.46 17.38 18.56
C GLN A 304 14.29 16.49 18.15
N TYR A 305 14.59 15.28 17.68
CA TYR A 305 13.62 14.21 17.52
C TYR A 305 14.33 12.91 17.90
N ASP A 306 13.59 11.99 18.51
CA ASP A 306 14.10 10.70 18.97
C ASP A 306 14.59 9.88 17.76
N ARG A 307 15.90 9.91 17.52
CA ARG A 307 16.52 9.38 16.31
C ARG A 307 16.86 7.90 16.47
N ASP A 308 17.19 7.49 17.68
CA ASP A 308 17.52 6.10 18.00
C ASP A 308 16.34 5.30 18.57
N LEU A 309 15.17 5.92 18.65
CA LEU A 309 13.92 5.32 19.12
C LEU A 309 14.02 4.81 20.57
N SER A 310 14.87 5.43 21.39
CA SER A 310 15.07 5.07 22.78
C SER A 310 13.94 5.53 23.71
N GLY A 311 13.08 6.43 23.24
CA GLY A 311 12.03 7.06 24.03
C GLY A 311 12.54 8.18 24.95
N VAL A 312 13.82 8.56 24.86
CA VAL A 312 14.45 9.61 25.64
C VAL A 312 15.03 10.64 24.67
N LEU A 313 14.67 11.92 24.81
CA LEU A 313 15.30 12.99 24.03
C LEU A 313 16.58 13.44 24.73
N ASP A 314 17.74 13.10 24.17
CA ASP A 314 19.04 13.45 24.72
C ASP A 314 20.05 13.98 23.66
N THR A 315 21.34 13.98 24.00
CA THR A 315 22.40 14.47 23.11
C THR A 315 22.62 13.61 21.87
N ALA A 316 22.19 12.35 21.87
CA ALA A 316 22.17 11.46 20.71
C ALA A 316 21.08 11.82 19.69
N ASP A 317 20.03 12.54 20.13
CA ASP A 317 18.90 13.05 19.32
C ASP A 317 19.12 14.45 18.78
N THR A 318 20.18 15.09 19.22
CA THR A 318 20.54 16.41 18.74
C THR A 318 21.24 16.27 17.39
N VAL A 319 20.53 16.61 16.31
CA VAL A 319 21.15 16.71 14.98
C VAL A 319 22.07 17.92 14.98
N LYS A 320 23.38 17.70 15.03
CA LYS A 320 24.37 18.76 14.83
C LYS A 320 24.30 19.25 13.39
N VAL A 321 23.60 20.36 13.18
CA VAL A 321 23.51 21.05 11.89
C VAL A 321 24.88 21.58 11.49
N VAL A 322 25.40 21.10 10.37
CA VAL A 322 26.61 21.63 9.72
C VAL A 322 26.16 22.41 8.49
N ALA A 323 26.74 23.60 8.26
CA ALA A 323 26.39 24.54 7.20
C ALA A 323 27.28 24.36 5.93
N GLY A 324 26.77 24.66 4.73
CA GLY A 324 27.51 24.71 3.46
C GLY A 324 26.77 24.29 2.15
N SER A 325 26.51 25.23 1.24
CA SER A 325 26.05 25.01 -0.16
C SER A 325 26.52 23.73 -0.89
N PRO A 326 25.94 23.36 -2.06
CA PRO A 326 26.41 22.22 -2.86
C PRO A 326 27.95 22.28 -3.06
N GLY A 327 28.68 21.35 -2.45
CA GLY A 327 30.14 21.32 -2.43
C GLY A 327 30.86 22.04 -1.27
N SER A 328 30.17 22.59 -0.28
CA SER A 328 30.79 23.34 0.83
C SER A 328 30.45 22.87 2.26
N GLY A 329 29.89 21.66 2.43
CA GLY A 329 29.81 21.02 3.74
C GLY A 329 28.54 21.26 4.55
N GLU A 330 27.40 21.64 3.94
CA GLU A 330 26.06 21.57 4.57
C GLU A 330 25.78 20.10 4.84
N LEU A 331 25.06 19.86 5.93
CA LEU A 331 24.09 18.79 5.96
C LEU A 331 23.08 19.01 4.83
N GLN A 332 23.37 18.44 3.68
CA GLN A 332 22.28 17.89 2.90
C GLN A 332 21.72 16.76 3.77
N TYR A 333 20.46 16.90 4.17
CA TYR A 333 19.62 15.76 4.52
C TYR A 333 19.97 14.62 3.54
N GLN A 334 19.98 13.34 3.94
CA GLN A 334 20.21 12.19 3.04
C GLN A 334 19.06 11.97 2.03
N LEU A 335 18.53 13.10 1.57
CA LEU A 335 17.79 13.30 0.38
C LEU A 335 18.76 13.25 -0.81
N PHE A 336 18.51 12.32 -1.71
CA PHE A 336 19.24 12.15 -2.94
C PHE A 336 18.76 13.21 -3.95
N PRO A 337 19.62 14.18 -4.35
CA PRO A 337 19.29 15.10 -5.42
C PRO A 337 19.46 14.42 -6.80
N TYR A 338 18.72 14.89 -7.81
CA TYR A 338 18.88 14.41 -9.19
C TYR A 338 20.18 14.88 -9.88
N THR A 339 20.79 15.96 -9.38
CA THR A 339 22.05 16.53 -9.88
C THR A 339 23.20 16.30 -8.90
N GLY A 340 24.03 15.30 -9.17
CA GLY A 340 25.45 15.24 -8.81
C GLY A 340 25.86 15.08 -7.34
N LEU A 341 26.90 14.24 -7.16
CA LEU A 341 27.89 14.25 -6.07
C LEU A 341 27.61 13.47 -4.77
N TYR A 342 26.83 12.37 -4.80
CA TYR A 342 26.91 11.39 -3.70
C TYR A 342 27.78 10.17 -3.97
N PHE A 343 28.24 9.99 -5.20
CA PHE A 343 29.20 8.96 -5.58
C PHE A 343 30.15 9.51 -6.65
N THR A 344 31.21 8.79 -6.97
CA THR A 344 32.12 9.05 -8.10
C THR A 344 31.43 9.06 -9.48
N ASP A 345 30.11 8.92 -9.48
CA ASP A 345 29.24 9.00 -10.64
C ASP A 345 28.96 10.46 -11.00
N THR A 346 29.53 10.91 -12.11
CA THR A 346 29.29 12.22 -12.72
C THR A 346 28.05 12.24 -13.62
N THR A 347 27.29 11.14 -13.66
CA THR A 347 26.10 11.03 -14.50
C THR A 347 25.02 11.99 -14.01
N THR A 348 24.49 12.77 -14.94
CA THR A 348 23.31 13.62 -14.70
C THR A 348 22.08 12.82 -15.07
N TYR A 349 21.17 12.65 -14.12
CA TYR A 349 19.89 11.99 -14.37
C TYR A 349 18.82 13.06 -14.64
N PRO A 350 17.84 12.79 -15.52
CA PRO A 350 16.81 13.76 -15.85
C PRO A 350 15.78 13.96 -14.72
N ASP A 351 15.62 12.97 -13.85
CA ASP A 351 14.66 12.96 -12.74
C ASP A 351 15.07 11.96 -11.65
N ILE A 352 14.32 11.94 -10.53
CA ILE A 352 14.56 11.03 -9.40
C ILE A 352 14.29 9.57 -9.76
N GLU A 353 13.25 9.29 -10.54
CA GLU A 353 12.89 7.93 -10.94
C GLU A 353 14.01 7.27 -11.76
N SER A 354 14.71 8.05 -12.60
CA SER A 354 15.87 7.60 -13.36
C SER A 354 17.05 7.21 -12.47
N ILE A 355 17.23 7.88 -11.33
CA ILE A 355 18.25 7.49 -10.33
C ILE A 355 17.86 6.17 -9.67
N ILE A 356 16.61 6.06 -9.22
CA ILE A 356 16.09 4.84 -8.59
C ILE A 356 16.27 3.66 -9.56
N SER A 357 15.92 3.85 -10.82
CA SER A 357 16.11 2.89 -11.93
C SER A 357 17.58 2.52 -12.17
N ALA A 358 18.48 3.50 -12.19
CA ALA A 358 19.90 3.27 -12.40
C ALA A 358 20.55 2.46 -11.26
N ARG A 359 19.95 2.48 -10.07
CA ARG A 359 20.35 1.65 -8.92
C ARG A 359 19.72 0.24 -8.93
N GLY A 360 19.04 -0.13 -10.01
CA GLY A 360 18.44 -1.44 -10.18
C GLY A 360 17.04 -1.57 -9.59
N PHE A 361 16.39 -0.45 -9.24
CA PHE A 361 15.05 -0.44 -8.69
C PHE A 361 14.04 0.06 -9.71
N SER A 362 13.05 -0.76 -10.04
CA SER A 362 11.97 -0.38 -10.96
C SER A 362 10.63 -0.59 -10.28
N LEU A 363 9.61 0.12 -10.75
CA LEU A 363 8.25 -0.15 -10.30
C LEU A 363 7.84 -1.59 -10.58
N PRO A 364 7.09 -2.24 -9.68
CA PRO A 364 6.51 -3.55 -9.92
C PRO A 364 5.62 -3.55 -11.17
N SER A 365 5.70 -4.62 -11.95
CA SER A 365 4.77 -4.84 -13.06
C SER A 365 3.31 -4.98 -12.57
N ASP A 366 2.35 -4.74 -13.46
CA ASP A 366 0.95 -4.99 -13.16
C ASP A 366 0.63 -6.49 -13.32
N PRO A 367 -0.14 -7.09 -12.41
CA PRO A 367 -0.59 -8.47 -12.58
C PRO A 367 -1.60 -8.56 -13.73
N VAL A 368 -1.55 -9.68 -14.47
CA VAL A 368 -2.56 -9.95 -15.50
C VAL A 368 -3.86 -10.38 -14.84
N ALA A 369 -4.94 -9.63 -15.08
CA ALA A 369 -6.28 -10.01 -14.61
C ALA A 369 -6.77 -11.29 -15.34
N PRO A 370 -7.43 -12.22 -14.63
CA PRO A 370 -7.94 -13.47 -15.19
C PRO A 370 -9.11 -13.32 -16.17
#